data_AF-G3IL10-F1
#
_entry.id   AF-G3IL10-F1
#
_cell.length_a   1.000
_cell.length_b   1.000
_cell.length_c   1.000
_cell.angle_alpha   90.00
_cell.angle_beta   90.00
_cell.angle_gamma   90.00
#
_symmetry.space_group_name_H-M   'P 1'
#
loop_
_entity.id
_entity.type
_entity.pdbx_description
1 polymer ?
#
loop_
_entity_poly.entity_id
_entity_poly.type
_entity_poly.pdbx_seq_one_letter_code
_entity_poly.pdbx_strand_id
1 'polypeptide(L)'
;MLGRPGASEAECPPEPTMGMPFTGFSLVEGSNRCSGRVEVYFEGVWGTVCDDLWDEKEAQVVCQQLGCGAAVSSLGEAHFGQGSGPILLDDVQCSGTEVSLGQCSHAGWFIHNCGHEEDIGVVCSDWPQLQLTNGSGRCSGRVEVFYHGQWGRVCDDQWDLHEATVVCRQLNCGRALEAPVQARFGDGPGEFLLDEMDCAGTESFLGLCPHAGWYLHNCGPGEDASVICEDWPQLQLTNGSGRCSGRVEVFYHGQWGRVCDDQWDLHEATVVCRQLNCGRALEAPVQARFGDGPGEFLLDEMDCAGTESFLGLCPHAGWYLHNCGPGEDASVICEGRSHLSLQQCIYSYQDCIYTNPFGAFVSTSAITN
;
A
#
# COMPACT_ATOMS: atom_id res chain seq x y z
N MET A 1 35.74 -25.93 51.42
CA MET A 1 35.62 -24.66 50.65
C MET A 1 35.25 -25.02 49.22
N LEU A 2 33.96 -25.25 48.97
CA LEU A 2 33.06 -24.31 48.28
C LEU A 2 33.51 -24.00 46.84
N GLY A 3 33.34 -24.98 45.95
CA GLY A 3 33.24 -24.72 44.51
C GLY A 3 31.80 -24.32 44.19
N ARG A 4 31.59 -23.09 43.73
CA ARG A 4 30.29 -22.57 43.27
C ARG A 4 29.88 -23.32 41.99
N PRO A 5 28.64 -23.83 41.87
CA PRO A 5 28.10 -24.24 40.58
C PRO A 5 27.83 -23.00 39.73
N GLY A 6 28.12 -23.10 38.43
CA GLY A 6 27.88 -22.06 37.44
C GLY A 6 26.41 -21.66 37.38
N ALA A 7 26.18 -20.35 37.27
CA ALA A 7 24.87 -19.84 36.91
C ALA A 7 24.60 -20.26 35.46
N SER A 8 23.61 -21.14 35.27
CA SER A 8 22.97 -21.34 33.97
C SER A 8 22.31 -20.02 33.59
N GLU A 9 22.69 -19.45 32.45
CA GLU A 9 21.95 -18.37 31.81
C GLU A 9 20.53 -18.90 31.56
N ALA A 10 19.56 -18.33 32.28
CA ALA A 10 18.16 -18.56 32.00
C ALA A 10 17.84 -17.80 30.71
N GLU A 11 17.65 -18.52 29.61
CA GLU A 11 17.05 -17.97 28.40
C GLU A 11 15.68 -17.38 28.76
N CYS A 12 15.47 -16.10 28.47
CA CYS A 12 14.12 -15.54 28.50
C CYS A 12 13.25 -16.33 27.52
N PRO A 13 12.00 -16.68 27.89
CA PRO A 13 11.06 -17.18 26.91
C PRO A 13 10.92 -16.12 25.81
N PRO A 14 10.82 -16.51 24.52
CA PRO A 14 10.54 -15.55 23.47
C PRO A 14 9.26 -14.79 23.81
N GLU A 15 9.31 -13.47 23.66
CA GLU A 15 8.14 -12.59 23.66
C GLU A 15 7.00 -13.27 22.88
N PRO A 16 5.76 -13.31 23.41
CA PRO A 16 4.64 -13.86 22.67
C PRO A 16 4.53 -13.10 21.35
N THR A 17 4.72 -13.82 20.26
CA THR A 17 4.49 -13.32 18.90
C THR A 17 3.11 -12.68 18.86
N MET A 18 3.09 -11.36 18.65
CA MET A 18 1.91 -10.58 18.32
C MET A 18 1.11 -11.34 17.26
N GLY A 19 -0.13 -11.69 17.62
CA GLY A 19 -0.89 -12.76 16.98
C GLY A 19 -1.13 -12.59 15.48
N MET A 20 -1.24 -13.73 14.81
CA MET A 20 -1.92 -13.86 13.52
C MET A 20 -2.91 -15.04 13.62
N PRO A 21 -4.04 -15.07 12.87
CA PRO A 21 -4.66 -13.96 12.14
C PRO A 21 -6.20 -13.87 12.31
N PHE A 22 -6.75 -12.69 12.08
CA PHE A 22 -8.11 -12.55 11.56
C PHE A 22 -8.18 -13.31 10.22
N THR A 23 -9.05 -14.30 10.05
CA THR A 23 -8.89 -15.29 8.94
C THR A 23 -10.07 -15.46 7.99
N GLY A 24 -11.17 -14.73 8.19
CA GLY A 24 -12.29 -14.78 7.25
C GLY A 24 -13.28 -13.64 7.48
N PHE A 25 -13.87 -13.18 6.38
CA PHE A 25 -14.85 -12.12 6.33
C PHE A 25 -15.80 -12.39 5.16
N SER A 26 -17.10 -12.25 5.36
CA SER A 26 -18.11 -12.46 4.30
C SER A 26 -19.34 -11.58 4.51
N LEU A 27 -20.00 -11.24 3.41
CA LEU A 27 -21.38 -10.76 3.41
C LEU A 27 -22.31 -11.91 3.00
N VAL A 28 -23.37 -12.13 3.77
CA VAL A 28 -24.26 -13.29 3.62
C VAL A 28 -25.70 -12.84 3.41
N GLU A 29 -26.48 -13.58 2.60
CA GLU A 29 -27.89 -13.27 2.26
C GLU A 29 -28.13 -11.89 1.62
N GLY A 30 -27.10 -11.31 1.00
CA GLY A 30 -27.24 -10.10 0.18
C GLY A 30 -27.60 -10.37 -1.28
N SER A 31 -27.89 -9.28 -2.00
CA SER A 31 -28.23 -9.34 -3.42
C SER A 31 -27.03 -9.62 -4.34
N ASN A 32 -25.82 -9.30 -3.86
CA ASN A 32 -24.54 -9.48 -4.55
C ASN A 32 -23.42 -9.64 -3.51
N ARG A 33 -22.17 -9.81 -3.97
CA ARG A 33 -20.98 -9.95 -3.09
C ARG A 33 -20.66 -8.72 -2.22
N CYS A 34 -21.32 -7.59 -2.51
CA CYS A 34 -21.07 -6.28 -1.92
C CYS A 34 -22.27 -5.77 -1.10
N SER A 35 -23.19 -6.67 -0.77
CA SER A 35 -24.29 -6.42 0.17
C SER A 35 -24.54 -7.67 1.00
N GLY A 36 -25.06 -7.52 2.21
CA GLY A 36 -25.46 -8.64 3.06
C GLY A 36 -25.16 -8.44 4.54
N ARG A 37 -25.53 -9.42 5.36
CA ARG A 37 -25.19 -9.52 6.78
C ARG A 37 -23.68 -9.71 6.94
N VAL A 38 -23.07 -9.01 7.89
CA VAL A 38 -21.64 -9.08 8.18
C VAL A 38 -21.35 -10.32 9.04
N GLU A 39 -20.52 -11.21 8.51
CA GLU A 39 -20.01 -12.37 9.25
C GLU A 39 -18.48 -12.38 9.24
N VAL A 40 -17.90 -12.67 10.41
CA VAL A 40 -16.45 -12.70 10.63
C VAL A 40 -16.02 -14.08 11.12
N TYR A 41 -14.76 -14.45 10.83
CA TYR A 41 -14.18 -15.72 11.27
C TYR A 41 -13.05 -15.47 12.26
N PHE A 42 -13.22 -15.99 13.48
CA PHE A 42 -12.28 -15.84 14.57
C PHE A 42 -12.15 -17.15 15.36
N GLU A 43 -10.92 -17.53 15.71
CA GLU A 43 -10.60 -18.74 16.49
C GLU A 43 -11.30 -20.03 16.03
N GLY A 44 -11.42 -20.22 14.72
CA GLY A 44 -11.96 -21.46 14.16
C GLY A 44 -13.47 -21.44 13.89
N VAL A 45 -14.19 -20.36 14.27
CA VAL A 45 -15.65 -20.26 14.15
C VAL A 45 -16.08 -19.03 13.35
N TRP A 46 -17.13 -19.20 12.55
CA TRP A 46 -17.87 -18.09 11.95
C TRP A 46 -18.91 -17.58 12.94
N GLY A 47 -19.16 -16.28 12.91
CA GLY A 47 -20.24 -15.67 13.65
C GLY A 47 -20.54 -14.25 13.19
N THR A 48 -21.62 -13.71 13.71
CA THR A 48 -22.19 -12.42 13.29
C THR A 48 -21.63 -11.25 14.09
N VAL A 49 -22.02 -10.04 13.72
CA VAL A 49 -21.64 -8.79 14.39
C VAL A 49 -22.90 -8.04 14.78
N CYS A 50 -22.95 -7.52 16.00
CA CYS A 50 -24.08 -6.73 16.49
C CYS A 50 -24.09 -5.32 15.85
N ASP A 51 -25.27 -4.71 15.73
CA ASP A 51 -25.49 -3.37 15.19
C ASP A 51 -25.39 -2.24 16.23
N ASP A 52 -25.17 -2.56 17.50
CA ASP A 52 -24.94 -1.58 18.56
C ASP A 52 -23.69 -0.72 18.28
N LEU A 53 -23.88 0.61 18.39
CA LEU A 53 -22.91 1.66 18.06
C LEU A 53 -22.36 1.65 16.62
N TRP A 54 -22.97 0.91 15.71
CA TRP A 54 -22.53 0.84 14.31
C TRP A 54 -22.94 2.09 13.51
N ASP A 55 -21.98 2.70 12.81
CA ASP A 55 -22.21 3.84 11.92
C ASP A 55 -21.68 3.61 10.48
N GLU A 56 -21.52 4.69 9.71
CA GLU A 56 -21.03 4.61 8.32
C GLU A 56 -19.55 4.23 8.23
N LYS A 57 -18.75 4.48 9.27
CA LYS A 57 -17.30 4.22 9.28
C LYS A 57 -17.00 2.74 9.36
N GLU A 58 -17.74 1.99 10.17
CA GLU A 58 -17.61 0.53 10.26
C GLU A 58 -17.99 -0.10 8.93
N ALA A 59 -19.10 0.35 8.32
CA ALA A 59 -19.49 -0.08 6.99
C ALA A 59 -18.44 0.29 5.93
N GLN A 60 -17.80 1.46 6.06
CA GLN A 60 -16.75 1.87 5.14
C GLN A 60 -15.51 0.97 5.23
N VAL A 61 -15.13 0.55 6.43
CA VAL A 61 -14.07 -0.46 6.65
C VAL A 61 -14.46 -1.79 6.02
N VAL A 62 -15.70 -2.25 6.22
CA VAL A 62 -16.21 -3.48 5.58
C VAL A 62 -16.14 -3.40 4.05
N CYS A 63 -16.64 -2.32 3.47
CA CYS A 63 -16.67 -2.15 2.01
C CYS A 63 -15.28 -2.02 1.39
N GLN A 64 -14.33 -1.42 2.11
CA GLN A 64 -12.91 -1.40 1.70
C GLN A 64 -12.27 -2.78 1.83
N GLN A 65 -12.52 -3.48 2.94
CA GLN A 65 -11.98 -4.82 3.19
C GLN A 65 -12.41 -5.83 2.12
N LEU A 66 -13.62 -5.67 1.55
CA LEU A 66 -14.13 -6.48 0.43
C LEU A 66 -13.69 -5.98 -0.96
N GLY A 67 -13.13 -4.78 -1.06
CA GLY A 67 -12.88 -4.11 -2.34
C GLY A 67 -14.18 -3.83 -3.11
N CYS A 68 -15.24 -3.46 -2.40
CA CYS A 68 -16.57 -3.12 -2.92
C CYS A 68 -16.81 -1.61 -3.05
N GLY A 69 -15.80 -0.80 -2.67
CA GLY A 69 -15.84 0.65 -2.79
C GLY A 69 -16.34 1.36 -1.53
N ALA A 70 -17.21 2.33 -1.72
CA ALA A 70 -17.77 3.14 -0.64
C ALA A 70 -18.92 2.40 0.07
N ALA A 71 -19.13 2.72 1.36
CA ALA A 71 -20.35 2.34 2.04
C ALA A 71 -21.54 3.15 1.51
N VAL A 72 -22.64 2.45 1.21
CA VAL A 72 -23.91 3.07 0.78
C VAL A 72 -24.91 3.08 1.93
N SER A 73 -24.98 1.99 2.70
CA SER A 73 -25.85 1.91 3.87
C SER A 73 -25.37 0.89 4.91
N SER A 74 -25.58 1.21 6.18
CA SER A 74 -25.55 0.29 7.32
C SER A 74 -26.99 -0.07 7.69
N LEU A 75 -27.30 -1.36 7.81
CA LEU A 75 -28.67 -1.87 7.99
C LEU A 75 -28.70 -2.81 9.19
N GLY A 76 -29.17 -2.30 10.32
CA GLY A 76 -29.37 -3.09 11.55
C GLY A 76 -30.64 -3.95 11.52
N GLU A 77 -31.05 -4.39 12.70
CA GLU A 77 -32.28 -5.17 12.94
C GLU A 77 -32.40 -6.43 12.05
N ALA A 78 -31.27 -7.09 11.78
CA ALA A 78 -31.19 -8.29 10.96
C ALA A 78 -31.86 -8.13 9.57
N HIS A 79 -31.66 -6.99 8.91
CA HIS A 79 -32.27 -6.67 7.62
C HIS A 79 -32.07 -7.75 6.54
N PHE A 80 -30.88 -8.37 6.47
CA PHE A 80 -30.58 -9.49 5.57
C PHE A 80 -30.92 -10.86 6.17
N GLY A 81 -31.79 -10.88 7.17
CA GLY A 81 -32.11 -12.06 7.98
C GLY A 81 -31.13 -12.26 9.13
N GLN A 82 -31.62 -12.96 10.15
CA GLN A 82 -30.85 -13.37 11.32
C GLN A 82 -29.79 -14.40 10.93
N GLY A 83 -28.59 -14.26 11.47
CA GLY A 83 -27.56 -15.28 11.40
C GLY A 83 -27.81 -16.42 12.39
N SER A 84 -26.78 -17.24 12.55
CA SER A 84 -26.83 -18.39 13.46
C SER A 84 -25.45 -18.65 14.05
N GLY A 85 -25.41 -19.14 15.28
CA GLY A 85 -24.16 -19.45 15.97
C GLY A 85 -23.78 -18.36 16.96
N PRO A 86 -22.49 -18.08 17.18
CA PRO A 86 -22.06 -17.01 18.08
C PRO A 86 -22.17 -15.64 17.42
N ILE A 87 -22.44 -14.61 18.22
CA ILE A 87 -22.15 -13.21 17.86
C ILE A 87 -20.73 -12.92 18.35
N LEU A 88 -19.86 -12.49 17.46
CA LEU A 88 -18.41 -12.40 17.73
C LEU A 88 -17.96 -11.02 18.13
N LEU A 89 -18.64 -9.98 17.64
CA LEU A 89 -18.28 -8.59 17.83
C LEU A 89 -19.51 -7.76 18.18
N ASP A 90 -19.27 -6.74 19.00
CA ASP A 90 -20.24 -5.80 19.54
C ASP A 90 -19.53 -4.48 19.87
N ASP A 91 -20.28 -3.37 19.92
CA ASP A 91 -19.81 -1.99 20.12
C ASP A 91 -18.63 -1.61 19.21
N VAL A 92 -18.68 -2.04 17.94
CA VAL A 92 -17.59 -1.84 16.98
C VAL A 92 -17.51 -0.36 16.62
N GLN A 93 -16.34 0.23 16.82
CA GLN A 93 -16.05 1.64 16.59
C GLN A 93 -14.74 1.82 15.84
N CYS A 94 -14.87 2.23 14.59
CA CYS A 94 -13.82 2.47 13.63
C CYS A 94 -13.58 3.98 13.43
N SER A 95 -12.37 4.32 13.00
CA SER A 95 -12.04 5.63 12.46
C SER A 95 -12.42 5.75 10.97
N GLY A 96 -12.65 4.62 10.30
CA GLY A 96 -12.96 4.53 8.86
C GLY A 96 -11.71 4.33 7.99
N THR A 97 -10.54 4.11 8.60
CA THR A 97 -9.24 3.96 7.92
C THR A 97 -8.55 2.64 8.22
N GLU A 98 -9.17 1.82 9.06
CA GLU A 98 -8.71 0.48 9.40
C GLU A 98 -8.71 -0.42 8.17
N VAL A 99 -7.73 -1.33 8.10
CA VAL A 99 -7.62 -2.29 6.99
C VAL A 99 -8.61 -3.45 7.16
N SER A 100 -9.02 -3.71 8.40
CA SER A 100 -10.03 -4.72 8.70
C SER A 100 -10.85 -4.35 9.93
N LEU A 101 -12.07 -4.90 10.00
CA LEU A 101 -13.01 -4.66 11.09
C LEU A 101 -12.44 -5.04 12.47
N GLY A 102 -11.54 -6.03 12.52
CA GLY A 102 -10.85 -6.46 13.74
C GLY A 102 -9.86 -5.49 14.36
N GLN A 103 -9.48 -4.46 13.62
CA GLN A 103 -8.57 -3.42 14.11
C GLN A 103 -9.35 -2.27 14.76
N CYS A 104 -10.66 -2.22 14.56
CA CYS A 104 -11.53 -1.26 15.21
C CYS A 104 -11.63 -1.56 16.71
N SER A 105 -11.91 -0.52 17.50
CA SER A 105 -12.23 -0.72 18.90
C SER A 105 -13.54 -1.50 19.01
N HIS A 106 -13.62 -2.46 19.91
CA HIS A 106 -14.83 -3.28 20.12
C HIS A 106 -14.88 -3.81 21.55
N ALA A 107 -16.05 -4.25 22.03
CA ALA A 107 -16.26 -4.73 23.40
C ALA A 107 -15.37 -5.95 23.78
N GLY A 108 -14.94 -6.69 22.77
CA GLY A 108 -14.07 -7.87 22.89
C GLY A 108 -14.70 -9.07 22.19
N TRP A 109 -13.89 -10.04 21.83
CA TRP A 109 -14.35 -11.24 21.14
C TRP A 109 -15.32 -12.06 21.96
N PHE A 110 -16.46 -12.44 21.37
CA PHE A 110 -17.55 -13.17 22.03
C PHE A 110 -18.19 -12.43 23.22
N ILE A 111 -17.90 -11.14 23.40
CA ILE A 111 -18.48 -10.30 24.44
C ILE A 111 -19.55 -9.44 23.78
N HIS A 112 -20.80 -9.75 24.07
CA HIS A 112 -21.96 -9.01 23.58
C HIS A 112 -23.15 -9.19 24.53
N ASN A 113 -24.13 -8.30 24.43
CA ASN A 113 -25.46 -8.45 25.06
C ASN A 113 -26.59 -8.65 24.03
N CYS A 114 -26.24 -8.74 22.74
CA CYS A 114 -27.19 -8.80 21.65
C CYS A 114 -27.81 -10.18 21.38
N GLY A 115 -28.97 -10.18 20.72
CA GLY A 115 -29.56 -11.31 20.01
C GLY A 115 -29.32 -11.24 18.50
N HIS A 116 -29.65 -12.29 17.75
CA HIS A 116 -29.44 -12.30 16.28
C HIS A 116 -30.40 -11.37 15.53
N GLU A 117 -31.47 -10.90 16.17
CA GLU A 117 -32.29 -9.81 15.70
C GLU A 117 -31.52 -8.49 15.54
N GLU A 118 -30.34 -8.37 16.15
CA GLU A 118 -29.44 -7.21 16.10
C GLU A 118 -28.23 -7.44 15.18
N ASP A 119 -28.27 -8.47 14.31
CA ASP A 119 -27.16 -8.70 13.37
C ASP A 119 -27.08 -7.59 12.32
N ILE A 120 -25.90 -6.98 12.17
CA ILE A 120 -25.67 -5.89 11.22
C ILE A 120 -25.51 -6.38 9.78
N GLY A 121 -26.09 -5.62 8.86
CA GLY A 121 -25.87 -5.71 7.43
C GLY A 121 -25.24 -4.45 6.84
N VAL A 122 -24.59 -4.61 5.70
CA VAL A 122 -24.05 -3.48 4.92
C VAL A 122 -24.44 -3.58 3.46
N VAL A 123 -24.53 -2.43 2.81
CA VAL A 123 -24.56 -2.31 1.35
C VAL A 123 -23.42 -1.40 0.95
N CYS A 124 -22.57 -1.90 0.08
CA CYS A 124 -21.50 -1.15 -0.56
C CYS A 124 -21.93 -0.69 -1.94
N SER A 125 -21.15 0.21 -2.52
CA SER A 125 -21.37 0.71 -3.87
C SER A 125 -21.25 -0.33 -4.98
N ASP A 126 -20.63 -1.49 -4.69
CA ASP A 126 -20.36 -2.57 -5.65
C ASP A 126 -19.56 -2.05 -6.87
N TRP A 127 -18.52 -1.25 -6.62
CA TRP A 127 -17.69 -0.78 -7.73
C TRP A 127 -16.91 -1.95 -8.34
N PRO A 128 -16.79 -2.00 -9.68
CA PRO A 128 -16.03 -3.02 -10.37
C PRO A 128 -14.58 -3.01 -9.90
N GLN A 129 -14.04 -4.18 -9.59
CA GLN A 129 -12.59 -4.31 -9.41
C GLN A 129 -11.91 -4.12 -10.76
N LEU A 130 -10.65 -3.69 -10.75
CA LEU A 130 -9.91 -3.40 -11.97
C LEU A 130 -8.54 -4.09 -11.91
N GLN A 131 -8.06 -4.60 -13.05
CA GLN A 131 -6.70 -5.11 -13.20
C GLN A 131 -6.10 -4.66 -14.54
N LEU A 132 -4.76 -4.65 -14.61
CA LEU A 132 -4.01 -4.47 -15.84
C LEU A 132 -3.35 -5.78 -16.26
N THR A 133 -3.48 -6.15 -17.52
CA THR A 133 -2.98 -7.42 -18.05
C THR A 133 -2.08 -7.23 -19.27
N ASN A 134 -1.15 -8.17 -19.45
CA ASN A 134 -0.21 -8.22 -20.59
C ASN A 134 0.66 -6.98 -20.79
N GLY A 135 0.88 -6.17 -19.75
CA GLY A 135 1.82 -5.05 -19.75
C GLY A 135 3.23 -5.42 -19.32
N SER A 136 4.11 -4.43 -19.25
CA SER A 136 5.50 -4.57 -18.77
C SER A 136 5.60 -4.68 -17.24
N GLY A 137 4.57 -4.22 -16.52
CA GLY A 137 4.54 -4.19 -15.06
C GLY A 137 3.13 -4.11 -14.50
N ARG A 138 3.00 -3.86 -13.20
CA ARG A 138 1.70 -3.76 -12.51
C ARG A 138 0.91 -2.50 -12.86
N CYS A 139 1.57 -1.53 -13.50
CA CYS A 139 1.03 -0.21 -13.81
C CYS A 139 1.01 0.08 -15.31
N SER A 140 1.07 -0.96 -16.14
CA SER A 140 0.82 -0.87 -17.58
C SER A 140 0.07 -2.11 -18.04
N GLY A 141 -0.74 -1.97 -19.10
CA GLY A 141 -1.42 -3.11 -19.72
C GLY A 141 -2.84 -2.80 -20.17
N ARG A 142 -3.51 -3.84 -20.68
CA ARG A 142 -4.93 -3.83 -21.02
C ARG A 142 -5.78 -3.71 -19.76
N VAL A 143 -6.79 -2.85 -19.80
CA VAL A 143 -7.73 -2.63 -18.69
C VAL A 143 -8.83 -3.71 -18.72
N GLU A 144 -8.97 -4.42 -17.61
CA GLU A 144 -10.08 -5.36 -17.40
C GLU A 144 -10.80 -5.02 -16.09
N VAL A 145 -12.12 -5.11 -16.11
CA VAL A 145 -12.97 -4.86 -14.93
C VAL A 145 -13.73 -6.11 -14.51
N PHE A 146 -13.89 -6.31 -13.21
CA PHE A 146 -14.66 -7.41 -12.64
C PHE A 146 -16.04 -6.93 -12.23
N TYR A 147 -17.06 -7.39 -12.95
CA TYR A 147 -18.44 -7.01 -12.71
C TYR A 147 -19.33 -8.26 -12.74
N HIS A 148 -20.21 -8.40 -11.74
CA HIS A 148 -21.14 -9.53 -11.59
C HIS A 148 -20.50 -10.92 -11.71
N GLY A 149 -19.33 -11.12 -11.09
CA GLY A 149 -18.70 -12.44 -10.99
C GLY A 149 -17.81 -12.83 -12.19
N GLN A 150 -17.63 -11.93 -13.16
CA GLN A 150 -16.78 -12.18 -14.33
C GLN A 150 -15.86 -10.99 -14.61
N TRP A 151 -14.64 -11.32 -15.08
CA TRP A 151 -13.76 -10.34 -15.71
C TRP A 151 -14.21 -10.07 -17.13
N GLY A 152 -14.17 -8.83 -17.55
CA GLY A 152 -14.37 -8.47 -18.94
C GLY A 152 -13.67 -7.18 -19.32
N ARG A 153 -13.75 -6.87 -20.61
CA ARG A 153 -12.93 -5.89 -21.29
C ARG A 153 -13.54 -4.49 -21.24
N VAL A 154 -12.71 -3.47 -21.43
CA VAL A 154 -13.13 -2.09 -21.61
C VAL A 154 -12.84 -1.69 -23.05
N CYS A 155 -13.81 -1.10 -23.74
CA CYS A 155 -13.63 -0.65 -25.11
C CYS A 155 -12.81 0.64 -25.18
N ASP A 156 -12.04 0.80 -26.25
CA ASP A 156 -11.22 1.98 -26.53
C ASP A 156 -11.96 3.12 -27.26
N ASP A 157 -13.25 2.94 -27.57
CA ASP A 157 -14.12 4.01 -28.06
C ASP A 157 -14.24 5.11 -27.01
N GLN A 158 -13.85 6.33 -27.41
CA GLN A 158 -13.73 7.52 -26.54
C GLN A 158 -12.70 7.40 -25.40
N TRP A 159 -11.83 6.39 -25.43
CA TRP A 159 -10.81 6.19 -24.41
C TRP A 159 -9.67 7.19 -24.53
N ASP A 160 -9.44 7.99 -23.49
CA ASP A 160 -8.37 8.98 -23.45
C ASP A 160 -7.64 9.06 -22.09
N LEU A 161 -6.84 10.12 -21.92
CA LEU A 161 -6.01 10.32 -20.72
C LEU A 161 -6.83 10.58 -19.45
N HIS A 162 -8.09 11.01 -19.55
CA HIS A 162 -8.98 11.18 -18.41
C HIS A 162 -9.35 9.82 -17.81
N GLU A 163 -9.74 8.84 -18.62
CA GLU A 163 -10.01 7.47 -18.17
C GLU A 163 -8.73 6.84 -17.62
N ALA A 164 -7.62 6.97 -18.35
CA ALA A 164 -6.33 6.46 -17.89
C ALA A 164 -5.92 7.08 -16.55
N THR A 165 -6.20 8.37 -16.31
CA THR A 165 -5.93 9.03 -15.04
C THR A 165 -6.73 8.40 -13.90
N VAL A 166 -8.00 8.09 -14.13
CA VAL A 166 -8.84 7.39 -13.14
C VAL A 166 -8.28 6.00 -12.85
N VAL A 167 -7.94 5.22 -13.88
CA VAL A 167 -7.37 3.87 -13.74
C VAL A 167 -6.04 3.90 -12.98
N CYS A 168 -5.10 4.75 -13.40
CA CYS A 168 -3.78 4.85 -12.77
C CYS A 168 -3.89 5.29 -11.31
N ARG A 169 -4.83 6.18 -10.99
CA ARG A 169 -5.09 6.57 -9.60
C ARG A 169 -5.75 5.44 -8.81
N GLN A 170 -6.76 4.77 -9.36
CA GLN A 170 -7.47 3.65 -8.72
C GLN A 170 -6.51 2.50 -8.35
N LEU A 171 -5.49 2.25 -9.18
CA LEU A 171 -4.45 1.24 -8.94
C LEU A 171 -3.25 1.73 -8.12
N ASN A 172 -3.26 3.01 -7.73
CA ASN A 172 -2.16 3.69 -7.05
C ASN A 172 -0.82 3.58 -7.82
N CYS A 173 -0.89 3.84 -9.13
CA CYS A 173 0.19 3.71 -10.11
C CYS A 173 0.78 5.06 -10.56
N GLY A 174 0.49 6.14 -9.83
CA GLY A 174 0.93 7.49 -10.20
C GLY A 174 0.05 8.11 -11.28
N ARG A 175 0.64 8.99 -12.11
CA ARG A 175 -0.09 9.64 -13.21
C ARG A 175 -0.28 8.70 -14.39
N ALA A 176 -1.29 9.00 -15.21
CA ALA A 176 -1.40 8.41 -16.54
C ALA A 176 -0.37 9.06 -17.47
N LEU A 177 0.40 8.22 -18.16
CA LEU A 177 1.33 8.63 -19.21
C LEU A 177 0.70 8.46 -20.59
N GLU A 178 0.02 7.34 -20.80
CA GLU A 178 -0.65 7.04 -22.06
C GLU A 178 -1.99 6.33 -21.81
N ALA A 179 -2.92 6.53 -22.74
CA ALA A 179 -4.16 5.78 -22.87
C ALA A 179 -4.17 5.02 -24.21
N PRO A 180 -3.42 3.90 -24.33
CA PRO A 180 -3.32 3.24 -25.62
C PRO A 180 -4.64 2.62 -26.04
N VAL A 181 -4.92 2.76 -27.33
CA VAL A 181 -6.06 2.18 -28.06
C VAL A 181 -5.56 1.05 -28.96
N GLN A 182 -6.46 0.46 -29.74
CA GLN A 182 -6.23 -0.56 -30.75
C GLN A 182 -5.62 -1.85 -30.19
N ALA A 183 -6.05 -2.27 -29.00
CA ALA A 183 -5.56 -3.46 -28.31
C ALA A 183 -4.02 -3.55 -28.29
N ARG A 184 -3.33 -2.45 -27.93
CA ARG A 184 -1.85 -2.40 -27.92
C ARG A 184 -1.22 -3.53 -27.12
N PHE A 185 -1.84 -3.92 -26.01
CA PHE A 185 -1.42 -5.06 -25.18
C PHE A 185 -2.17 -6.36 -25.53
N GLY A 186 -2.64 -6.48 -26.76
CA GLY A 186 -3.39 -7.61 -27.29
C GLY A 186 -4.84 -7.66 -26.79
N ASP A 187 -5.66 -8.38 -27.55
CA ASP A 187 -7.05 -8.69 -27.20
C ASP A 187 -7.15 -9.46 -25.88
N GLY A 188 -8.08 -9.06 -25.02
CA GLY A 188 -8.45 -9.79 -23.83
C GLY A 188 -9.44 -10.93 -24.09
N PRO A 189 -9.49 -11.91 -23.18
CA PRO A 189 -10.57 -12.89 -23.19
C PRO A 189 -11.90 -12.25 -22.73
N GLY A 190 -13.03 -12.88 -23.09
CA GLY A 190 -14.34 -12.49 -22.58
C GLY A 190 -15.04 -11.38 -23.38
N GLU A 191 -16.14 -10.88 -22.83
CA GLU A 191 -16.98 -9.84 -23.45
C GLU A 191 -16.52 -8.44 -23.00
N PHE A 192 -16.84 -7.41 -23.79
CA PHE A 192 -16.69 -6.04 -23.33
C PHE A 192 -17.81 -5.71 -22.34
N LEU A 193 -17.45 -5.10 -21.22
CA LEU A 193 -18.38 -4.72 -20.17
C LEU A 193 -18.71 -3.24 -20.20
N LEU A 194 -17.78 -2.44 -20.72
CA LEU A 194 -17.81 -0.99 -20.73
C LEU A 194 -17.43 -0.47 -22.12
N ASP A 195 -18.10 0.60 -22.53
CA ASP A 195 -17.95 1.29 -23.80
C ASP A 195 -18.33 2.78 -23.61
N GLU A 196 -17.84 3.64 -24.51
CA GLU A 196 -18.00 5.10 -24.51
C GLU A 196 -17.72 5.72 -23.12
N MET A 197 -16.55 5.42 -22.57
CA MET A 197 -16.12 5.94 -21.27
C MET A 197 -15.81 7.44 -21.39
N ASP A 198 -16.47 8.27 -20.58
CA ASP A 198 -16.34 9.74 -20.60
C ASP A 198 -16.07 10.28 -19.19
N CYS A 199 -14.91 9.95 -18.65
CA CYS A 199 -14.44 10.43 -17.35
C CYS A 199 -14.06 11.93 -17.41
N ALA A 200 -14.35 12.66 -16.34
CA ALA A 200 -13.75 13.97 -16.10
C ALA A 200 -12.27 13.88 -15.66
N GLY A 201 -11.83 12.70 -15.20
CA GLY A 201 -10.51 12.44 -14.62
C GLY A 201 -10.46 12.67 -13.10
N THR A 202 -11.61 12.96 -12.49
CA THR A 202 -11.74 13.24 -11.04
C THR A 202 -12.45 12.12 -10.26
N GLU A 203 -12.99 11.13 -10.96
CA GLU A 203 -13.71 9.97 -10.47
C GLU A 203 -12.79 9.01 -9.72
N SER A 204 -13.16 8.61 -8.52
CA SER A 204 -12.33 7.72 -7.69
C SER A 204 -12.19 6.30 -8.25
N PHE A 205 -13.15 5.87 -9.09
CA PHE A 205 -13.20 4.53 -9.69
C PHE A 205 -13.64 4.64 -11.15
N LEU A 206 -13.13 3.76 -12.02
CA LEU A 206 -13.48 3.79 -13.45
C LEU A 206 -14.98 3.59 -13.69
N GLY A 207 -15.63 2.72 -12.91
CA GLY A 207 -17.07 2.48 -13.02
C GLY A 207 -17.96 3.65 -12.58
N LEU A 208 -17.39 4.74 -12.04
CA LEU A 208 -18.12 5.97 -11.71
C LEU A 208 -18.17 6.98 -12.87
N CYS A 209 -17.35 6.79 -13.90
CA CYS A 209 -17.38 7.66 -15.06
C CYS A 209 -18.70 7.47 -15.80
N PRO A 210 -19.25 8.53 -16.43
CA PRO A 210 -20.25 8.36 -17.47
C PRO A 210 -19.81 7.32 -18.50
N HIS A 211 -20.70 6.38 -18.85
CA HIS A 211 -20.46 5.34 -19.84
C HIS A 211 -21.78 4.87 -20.47
N ALA A 212 -21.73 4.14 -21.59
CA ALA A 212 -22.92 3.69 -22.35
C ALA A 212 -23.88 2.75 -21.59
N GLY A 213 -23.46 2.26 -20.42
CA GLY A 213 -24.10 1.22 -19.62
C GLY A 213 -23.36 -0.12 -19.65
N TRP A 214 -23.64 -0.98 -18.68
CA TRP A 214 -23.00 -2.29 -18.55
C TRP A 214 -23.41 -3.25 -19.66
N TYR A 215 -22.45 -3.95 -20.27
CA TYR A 215 -22.65 -4.89 -21.38
C TYR A 215 -23.21 -4.25 -22.66
N LEU A 216 -23.27 -2.93 -22.73
CA LEU A 216 -23.72 -2.19 -23.91
C LEU A 216 -22.49 -1.70 -24.65
N HIS A 217 -22.13 -2.39 -25.72
CA HIS A 217 -20.99 -2.03 -26.55
C HIS A 217 -21.21 -2.36 -28.02
N ASN A 218 -20.47 -1.71 -28.91
CA ASN A 218 -20.41 -2.07 -30.33
C ASN A 218 -19.06 -2.73 -30.74
N CYS A 219 -18.15 -2.87 -29.76
CA CYS A 219 -16.75 -3.17 -30.00
C CYS A 219 -16.45 -4.65 -30.33
N GLY A 220 -15.41 -4.85 -31.13
CA GLY A 220 -14.89 -6.12 -31.62
C GLY A 220 -13.40 -6.33 -31.32
N PRO A 221 -12.76 -7.32 -31.98
CA PRO A 221 -11.34 -7.56 -31.81
C PRO A 221 -10.50 -6.35 -32.22
N GLY A 222 -9.51 -6.02 -31.42
CA GLY A 222 -8.64 -4.88 -31.62
C GLY A 222 -9.10 -3.62 -30.90
N GLU A 223 -10.21 -3.62 -30.16
CA GLU A 223 -10.79 -2.40 -29.54
C GLU A 223 -10.62 -2.42 -28.00
N ASP A 224 -9.62 -3.14 -27.50
CA ASP A 224 -9.32 -3.24 -26.08
C ASP A 224 -8.55 -2.00 -25.57
N ALA A 225 -9.18 -1.27 -24.65
CA ALA A 225 -8.58 -0.14 -23.96
C ALA A 225 -7.41 -0.57 -23.06
N SER A 226 -6.40 0.29 -22.98
CA SER A 226 -5.20 0.06 -22.20
C SER A 226 -4.74 1.32 -21.49
N VAL A 227 -3.86 1.15 -20.51
CA VAL A 227 -3.18 2.27 -19.85
C VAL A 227 -1.68 2.01 -19.73
N ILE A 228 -0.94 3.11 -19.71
CA ILE A 228 0.44 3.13 -19.23
C ILE A 228 0.49 4.22 -18.17
N CYS A 229 0.72 3.82 -16.94
CA CYS A 229 0.89 4.72 -15.81
C CYS A 229 2.39 4.92 -15.53
N GLU A 230 2.67 5.84 -14.62
CA GLU A 230 4.00 6.25 -14.17
C GLU A 230 4.81 5.16 -13.40
N ASP A 231 4.44 3.86 -13.51
CA ASP A 231 4.97 2.68 -12.77
C ASP A 231 6.22 2.96 -11.92
N TRP A 232 6.00 3.43 -10.69
CA TRP A 232 7.14 3.85 -9.87
C TRP A 232 7.88 2.64 -9.31
N PRO A 233 9.19 2.48 -9.60
CA PRO A 233 9.98 1.45 -8.95
C PRO A 233 9.95 1.67 -7.44
N GLN A 234 9.69 0.60 -6.69
CA GLN A 234 9.84 0.67 -5.23
C GLN A 234 11.31 0.91 -4.91
N LEU A 235 11.58 1.75 -3.91
CA LEU A 235 12.94 2.02 -3.44
C LEU A 235 13.17 1.38 -2.08
N GLN A 236 14.38 0.87 -1.87
CA GLN A 236 14.87 0.53 -0.54
C GLN A 236 16.30 1.01 -0.34
N LEU A 237 16.67 1.24 0.92
CA LEU A 237 18.04 1.52 1.32
C LEU A 237 18.59 0.33 2.10
N THR A 238 19.71 -0.22 1.66
CA THR A 238 20.30 -1.42 2.25
C THR A 238 21.68 -1.14 2.83
N ASN A 239 22.04 -1.92 3.85
CA ASN A 239 23.35 -1.90 4.52
C ASN A 239 23.77 -0.54 5.14
N GLY A 240 22.82 0.35 5.43
CA GLY A 240 23.08 1.61 6.14
C GLY A 240 22.88 1.55 7.65
N SER A 241 23.04 2.71 8.30
CA SER A 241 22.88 2.87 9.75
C SER A 241 21.42 2.97 10.22
N GLY A 242 20.46 2.99 9.29
CA GLY A 242 19.03 3.00 9.56
C GLY A 242 18.22 3.09 8.26
N ARG A 243 16.90 3.29 8.37
CA ARG A 243 15.99 3.32 7.20
C ARG A 243 16.22 4.46 6.20
N CYS A 244 17.04 5.44 6.57
CA CYS A 244 17.27 6.69 5.83
C CYS A 244 18.74 6.85 5.40
N SER A 245 19.50 5.76 5.38
CA SER A 245 20.85 5.72 4.83
C SER A 245 21.11 4.33 4.26
N GLY A 246 21.91 4.25 3.20
CA GLY A 246 22.30 2.96 2.60
C GLY A 246 22.50 3.03 1.09
N ARG A 247 22.80 1.87 0.52
CA ARG A 247 22.83 1.65 -0.93
C ARG A 247 21.41 1.73 -1.49
N VAL A 248 21.26 2.36 -2.64
CA VAL A 248 19.96 2.51 -3.31
C VAL A 248 19.69 1.28 -4.17
N GLU A 249 18.56 0.63 -3.93
CA GLU A 249 18.07 -0.47 -4.75
C GLU A 249 16.63 -0.16 -5.23
N VAL A 250 16.34 -0.47 -6.49
CA VAL A 250 15.03 -0.28 -7.14
C VAL A 250 14.38 -1.63 -7.45
N PHE A 251 13.08 -1.75 -7.23
CA PHE A 251 12.30 -2.92 -7.62
C PHE A 251 11.64 -2.68 -8.98
N TYR A 252 12.06 -3.44 -9.99
CA TYR A 252 11.58 -3.33 -11.35
C TYR A 252 11.39 -4.72 -11.97
N HIS A 253 10.27 -4.93 -12.67
CA HIS A 253 9.93 -6.22 -13.31
C HIS A 253 10.04 -7.45 -12.38
N GLY A 254 9.61 -7.32 -11.12
CA GLY A 254 9.55 -8.44 -10.18
C GLY A 254 10.88 -8.77 -9.47
N GLN A 255 11.92 -7.97 -9.67
CA GLN A 255 13.23 -8.17 -9.04
C GLN A 255 13.80 -6.87 -8.48
N TRP A 256 14.58 -6.98 -7.40
CA TRP A 256 15.42 -5.89 -6.90
C TRP A 256 16.71 -5.83 -7.72
N GLY A 257 17.14 -4.61 -8.03
CA GLY A 257 18.44 -4.38 -8.63
C GLY A 257 19.01 -3.02 -8.27
N ARG A 258 20.24 -2.80 -8.73
CA ARG A 258 21.12 -1.74 -8.26
C ARG A 258 21.02 -0.48 -9.12
N VAL A 259 21.42 0.65 -8.56
CA VAL A 259 21.56 1.93 -9.27
C VAL A 259 23.04 2.26 -9.38
N CYS A 260 23.51 2.62 -10.56
CA CYS A 260 24.90 2.98 -10.78
C CYS A 260 25.22 4.39 -10.24
N ASP A 261 26.44 4.58 -9.76
CA ASP A 261 26.93 5.86 -9.23
C ASP A 261 27.48 6.82 -10.31
N ASP A 262 27.45 6.41 -11.58
CA ASP A 262 27.74 7.28 -12.72
C ASP A 262 26.71 8.42 -12.81
N GLN A 263 27.25 9.65 -12.77
CA GLN A 263 26.48 10.91 -12.65
C GLN A 263 25.64 11.05 -11.38
N TRP A 264 25.84 10.19 -10.37
CA TRP A 264 25.08 10.25 -9.13
C TRP A 264 25.52 11.39 -8.21
N ASP A 265 24.61 12.32 -7.92
CA ASP A 265 24.84 13.46 -7.05
C ASP A 265 23.69 13.76 -6.06
N LEU A 266 23.74 14.96 -5.45
CA LEU A 266 22.77 15.39 -4.45
C LEU A 266 21.36 15.63 -5.01
N HIS A 267 21.20 15.84 -6.31
CA HIS A 267 19.90 15.96 -6.97
C HIS A 267 19.18 14.61 -6.93
N GLU A 268 19.84 13.52 -7.32
CA GLU A 268 19.29 12.15 -7.24
C GLU A 268 19.02 11.77 -5.78
N ALA A 269 19.98 12.03 -4.89
CA ALA A 269 19.79 11.76 -3.46
C ALA A 269 18.61 12.54 -2.87
N THR A 270 18.37 13.78 -3.32
CA THR A 270 17.22 14.58 -2.89
C THR A 270 15.91 13.92 -3.28
N VAL A 271 15.82 13.38 -4.50
CA VAL A 271 14.66 12.64 -4.98
C VAL A 271 14.46 11.38 -4.14
N VAL A 272 15.50 10.57 -3.93
CA VAL A 272 15.43 9.35 -3.10
C VAL A 272 14.98 9.66 -1.67
N CYS A 273 15.63 10.61 -1.00
CA CYS A 273 15.33 10.97 0.38
C CYS A 273 13.91 11.51 0.54
N ARG A 274 13.40 12.24 -0.47
CA ARG A 274 12.01 12.68 -0.50
C ARG A 274 11.04 11.54 -0.75
N GLN A 275 11.31 10.68 -1.74
CA GLN A 275 10.47 9.53 -2.07
C GLN A 275 10.31 8.57 -0.88
N LEU A 276 11.37 8.39 -0.08
CA LEU A 276 11.36 7.58 1.14
C LEU A 276 10.86 8.33 2.40
N ASN A 277 10.46 9.60 2.26
CA ASN A 277 10.03 10.47 3.35
C ASN A 277 11.07 10.53 4.51
N CYS A 278 12.34 10.62 4.14
CA CYS A 278 13.49 10.67 5.03
C CYS A 278 14.02 12.10 5.27
N GLY A 279 13.31 13.11 4.75
CA GLY A 279 13.71 14.51 4.85
C GLY A 279 14.70 14.92 3.76
N ARG A 280 15.61 15.83 4.08
CA ARG A 280 16.61 16.35 3.13
C ARG A 280 17.72 15.33 2.87
N ALA A 281 18.25 15.32 1.65
CA ALA A 281 19.50 14.62 1.36
C ALA A 281 20.68 15.36 2.00
N LEU A 282 21.56 14.60 2.65
CA LEU A 282 22.80 15.10 3.25
C LEU A 282 24.00 14.73 2.39
N GLU A 283 24.03 13.49 1.90
CA GLU A 283 25.11 12.97 1.08
C GLU A 283 24.57 12.05 -0.02
N ALA A 284 25.27 12.03 -1.15
CA ALA A 284 25.10 11.09 -2.26
C ALA A 284 26.39 10.27 -2.42
N PRO A 285 26.67 9.28 -1.55
CA PRO A 285 27.92 8.54 -1.65
C PRO A 285 28.00 7.68 -2.90
N VAL A 286 29.18 7.67 -3.49
CA VAL A 286 29.59 6.86 -4.64
C VAL A 286 30.54 5.75 -4.18
N GLN A 287 31.03 4.94 -5.11
CA GLN A 287 32.03 3.90 -4.94
C GLN A 287 31.61 2.78 -3.97
N ALA A 288 30.34 2.36 -4.04
CA ALA A 288 29.77 1.30 -3.20
C ALA A 288 30.09 1.47 -1.71
N ARG A 289 29.91 2.68 -1.16
CA ARG A 289 30.23 2.99 0.25
C ARG A 289 29.56 2.04 1.25
N PHE A 290 28.34 1.58 0.93
CA PHE A 290 27.60 0.60 1.73
C PHE A 290 27.75 -0.83 1.18
N GLY A 291 28.85 -1.11 0.47
CA GLY A 291 29.17 -2.37 -0.18
C GLY A 291 28.39 -2.61 -1.46
N ASP A 292 28.91 -3.53 -2.27
CA ASP A 292 28.24 -4.03 -3.47
C ASP A 292 26.92 -4.73 -3.12
N GLY A 293 25.86 -4.40 -3.85
CA GLY A 293 24.59 -5.09 -3.78
C GLY A 293 24.56 -6.39 -4.59
N PRO A 294 23.65 -7.31 -4.25
CA PRO A 294 23.35 -8.44 -5.11
C PRO A 294 22.56 -7.99 -6.34
N GLY A 295 22.61 -8.79 -7.43
CA GLY A 295 21.79 -8.56 -8.62
C GLY A 295 22.44 -7.65 -9.67
N GLU A 296 21.67 -7.35 -10.72
CA GLU A 296 22.11 -6.54 -11.87
C GLU A 296 21.87 -5.04 -11.60
N PHE A 297 22.61 -4.17 -12.30
CA PHE A 297 22.29 -2.75 -12.33
C PHE A 297 21.09 -2.52 -13.25
N LEU A 298 20.12 -1.75 -12.77
CA LEU A 298 18.88 -1.46 -13.48
C LEU A 298 18.89 -0.05 -14.07
N LEU A 299 19.65 0.85 -13.45
CA LEU A 299 19.68 2.27 -13.77
C LEU A 299 21.13 2.77 -13.77
N ASP A 300 21.41 3.67 -14.72
CA ASP A 300 22.70 4.28 -14.99
C ASP A 300 22.50 5.69 -15.59
N GLU A 301 23.52 6.53 -15.48
CA GLU A 301 23.55 7.94 -15.93
C GLU A 301 22.33 8.74 -15.44
N MET A 302 22.07 8.68 -14.14
CA MET A 302 20.93 9.36 -13.51
C MET A 302 21.17 10.88 -13.51
N ASP A 303 20.28 11.66 -14.14
CA ASP A 303 20.38 13.12 -14.28
C ASP A 303 19.09 13.81 -13.80
N CYS A 304 18.85 13.79 -12.49
CA CYS A 304 17.72 14.46 -11.87
C CYS A 304 17.93 15.98 -11.80
N ALA A 305 16.86 16.75 -11.96
CA ALA A 305 16.83 18.16 -11.56
C ALA A 305 16.72 18.34 -10.03
N GLY A 306 16.32 17.29 -9.30
CA GLY A 306 16.03 17.30 -7.85
C GLY A 306 14.59 17.70 -7.54
N THR A 307 13.75 17.90 -8.55
CA THR A 307 12.33 18.28 -8.40
C THR A 307 11.37 17.13 -8.66
N GLU A 308 11.87 16.02 -9.18
CA GLU A 308 11.18 14.77 -9.53
C GLU A 308 10.61 14.07 -8.30
N SER A 309 9.33 13.72 -8.31
CA SER A 309 8.70 13.06 -7.17
C SER A 309 9.26 11.65 -6.88
N PHE A 310 9.85 10.99 -7.88
CA PHE A 310 10.36 9.63 -7.81
C PHE A 310 11.64 9.49 -8.62
N LEU A 311 12.54 8.59 -8.20
CA LEU A 311 13.85 8.41 -8.85
C LEU A 311 13.70 7.95 -10.31
N GLY A 312 12.70 7.14 -10.62
CA GLY A 312 12.42 6.68 -11.99
C GLY A 312 11.96 7.77 -12.97
N LEU A 313 11.72 9.01 -12.52
CA LEU A 313 11.44 10.15 -13.42
C LEU A 313 12.65 10.85 -13.98
N CYS A 314 13.77 10.69 -13.29
CA CYS A 314 14.95 11.41 -13.68
C CYS A 314 15.37 10.89 -15.05
N PRO A 315 15.76 11.77 -15.99
CA PRO A 315 16.49 11.35 -17.18
C PRO A 315 17.57 10.32 -16.81
N HIS A 316 17.60 9.21 -17.54
CA HIS A 316 18.55 8.12 -17.32
C HIS A 316 18.82 7.36 -18.64
N ALA A 317 19.88 6.54 -18.69
CA ALA A 317 20.31 5.84 -19.90
C ALA A 317 19.30 4.80 -20.46
N GLY A 318 18.24 4.50 -19.71
CA GLY A 318 17.28 3.43 -19.96
C GLY A 318 17.45 2.24 -19.00
N TRP A 319 16.41 1.41 -18.88
CA TRP A 319 16.41 0.25 -17.99
C TRP A 319 17.34 -0.85 -18.47
N TYR A 320 18.14 -1.43 -17.56
CA TYR A 320 19.16 -2.45 -17.84
C TYR A 320 20.28 -2.00 -18.79
N LEU A 321 20.31 -0.71 -19.15
CA LEU A 321 21.36 -0.13 -19.97
C LEU A 321 22.39 0.50 -19.05
N HIS A 322 23.46 -0.22 -18.77
CA HIS A 322 24.54 0.24 -17.92
C HIS A 322 25.89 -0.25 -18.40
N ASN A 323 26.96 0.44 -18.02
CA ASN A 323 28.33 -0.04 -18.21
C ASN A 323 29.02 -0.45 -16.88
N CYS A 324 28.26 -0.39 -15.78
CA CYS A 324 28.80 -0.47 -14.43
C CYS A 324 29.15 -1.88 -13.96
N GLY A 325 30.20 -1.96 -13.14
CA GLY A 325 30.77 -3.15 -12.52
C GLY A 325 30.80 -3.08 -10.99
N PRO A 326 31.56 -3.98 -10.33
CA PRO A 326 31.70 -3.97 -8.88
C PRO A 326 32.32 -2.67 -8.40
N GLY A 327 31.76 -2.11 -7.33
CA GLY A 327 32.19 -0.86 -6.71
C GLY A 327 31.40 0.36 -7.18
N GLU A 328 30.48 0.24 -8.14
CA GLU A 328 29.78 1.39 -8.75
C GLU A 328 28.33 1.52 -8.23
N ASP A 329 28.08 1.05 -7.01
CA ASP A 329 26.75 1.11 -6.37
C ASP A 329 26.49 2.50 -5.76
N ALA A 330 25.45 3.17 -6.28
CA ALA A 330 24.95 4.42 -5.75
C ALA A 330 24.35 4.28 -4.34
N SER A 331 24.52 5.32 -3.54
CA SER A 331 24.07 5.34 -2.14
C SER A 331 23.53 6.71 -1.74
N VAL A 332 22.78 6.76 -0.63
CA VAL A 332 22.31 8.02 -0.04
C VAL A 332 22.44 8.03 1.47
N ILE A 333 22.57 9.24 2.02
CA ILE A 333 22.40 9.53 3.45
C ILE A 333 21.44 10.71 3.56
N CYS A 334 20.31 10.50 4.23
CA CYS A 334 19.31 11.53 4.46
C CYS A 334 19.35 12.04 5.90
N GLU A 335 18.68 13.18 6.16
CA GLU A 335 18.52 13.78 7.49
C GLU A 335 17.91 12.80 8.50
N GLY A 336 17.03 11.91 8.02
CA GLY A 336 16.45 10.87 8.85
C GLY A 336 15.60 11.44 9.97
N ARG A 337 14.69 12.37 9.65
CA ARG A 337 13.76 12.93 10.64
C ARG A 337 13.06 11.80 11.38
N SER A 338 13.50 11.56 12.61
CA SER A 338 12.69 10.93 13.61
C SER A 338 11.44 11.79 13.72
N HIS A 339 10.30 11.19 13.43
CA HIS A 339 9.06 11.68 14.01
C HIS A 339 9.23 11.45 15.52
N LEU A 340 9.91 12.39 16.20
CA LEU A 340 9.83 12.51 17.64
C LEU A 340 8.37 12.86 17.91
N SER A 341 7.56 11.83 18.09
CA SER A 341 6.29 11.97 18.77
C SER A 341 6.59 12.69 20.09
N LEU A 342 6.04 13.89 20.25
CA LEU A 342 5.96 14.56 21.54
C LEU A 342 5.15 13.67 22.48
N GLN A 343 5.80 12.72 23.15
CA GLN A 343 5.19 11.96 24.22
C GLN A 343 6.11 11.96 25.44
N GLN A 344 5.67 12.76 26.42
CA GLN A 344 6.04 12.74 27.83
C GLN A 344 7.45 13.26 28.22
N CYS A 345 7.57 14.59 28.32
CA CYS A 345 8.28 15.14 29.47
C CYS A 345 7.38 15.03 30.70
N ILE A 346 7.59 14.02 31.55
CA ILE A 346 7.07 14.01 32.92
C ILE A 346 8.25 13.87 33.89
N TYR A 347 8.49 14.98 34.60
CA TYR A 347 9.12 15.15 35.92
C TYR A 347 10.16 14.12 36.42
N SER A 348 11.42 14.55 36.53
CA SER A 348 12.11 14.77 37.82
C SER A 348 13.64 14.79 37.67
N TYR A 349 14.24 15.92 38.07
CA TYR A 349 15.62 16.13 38.56
C TYR A 349 16.77 15.23 38.05
N GLN A 350 17.69 15.92 37.35
CA GLN A 350 19.12 15.63 37.14
C GLN A 350 19.50 14.48 36.19
N ASP A 351 20.37 14.85 35.25
CA ASP A 351 21.12 14.03 34.27
C ASP A 351 20.40 13.64 32.97
N CYS A 352 20.51 14.52 31.96
CA CYS A 352 20.42 14.13 30.54
C CYS A 352 21.79 13.62 30.08
N ILE A 353 21.95 12.30 29.93
CA ILE A 353 23.12 11.72 29.25
C ILE A 353 22.86 11.79 27.75
N TYR A 354 23.59 12.66 27.06
CA TYR A 354 23.67 12.67 25.60
C TYR A 354 24.67 11.61 25.15
N THR A 355 24.23 10.63 24.36
CA THR A 355 25.12 9.76 23.58
C THR A 355 25.07 10.20 22.11
N ASN A 356 26.19 10.73 21.61
CA ASN A 356 26.43 11.01 20.19
C ASN A 356 27.18 9.79 19.58
N PRO A 357 26.98 9.40 18.30
CA PRO A 357 27.63 8.21 17.72
C PRO A 357 29.15 8.36 17.49
N PHE A 358 29.71 9.55 17.68
CA PHE A 358 31.14 9.80 17.50
C PHE A 358 31.81 9.99 18.86
N GLY A 359 32.38 8.92 19.39
CA GLY A 359 33.09 8.93 20.66
C GLY A 359 34.27 9.91 20.66
N ALA A 360 34.25 10.87 21.60
CA ALA A 360 35.44 11.51 22.14
C ALA A 360 35.12 12.11 23.52
N PHE A 361 35.87 11.71 24.54
CA PHE A 361 35.84 12.35 25.86
C PHE A 361 36.48 13.75 25.80
N VAL A 362 35.82 14.74 26.40
CA VAL A 362 36.51 15.90 26.99
C VAL A 362 35.86 16.18 28.35
N SER A 363 36.66 16.04 29.40
CA SER A 363 36.37 16.53 30.74
C SER A 363 36.57 18.04 30.77
N THR A 364 35.56 18.80 31.20
CA THR A 364 35.77 20.14 31.74
C THR A 364 34.89 20.35 32.95
N SER A 365 35.53 20.37 34.12
CA SER A 365 34.98 20.86 35.38
C SER A 365 34.48 22.30 35.20
N ALA A 366 33.19 22.55 35.38
CA ALA A 366 32.68 23.91 35.53
C ALA A 366 32.94 24.38 36.96
N ILE A 367 33.95 25.24 37.08
CA ILE A 367 34.28 26.03 38.24
C ILE A 367 33.07 26.90 38.63
N THR A 368 32.74 26.87 39.92
CA THR A 368 31.84 27.81 40.59
C THR A 368 32.40 29.23 40.54
N ASN A 369 31.61 30.17 40.05
CA ASN A 369 31.38 31.48 40.67
C ASN A 369 30.12 32.13 40.13
#